data_AF-A0A3D3HQI5-F1
#
_entry.id   AF-A0A3D3HQI5-F1
#
_cell.length_a   1.000
_cell.length_b   1.000
_cell.length_c   1.000
_cell.angle_alpha   90.00
_cell.angle_beta   90.00
_cell.angle_gamma   90.00
#
_symmetry.space_group_name_H-M   'P 1'
#
loop_
_entity.id
_entity.type
_entity.pdbx_description
1 polymer ?
#
loop_
_entity_poly.entity_id
_entity_poly.type
_entity_poly.pdbx_seq_one_letter_code
_entity_poly.pdbx_strand_id
1 'polypeptide(L)'
;MFVKNCGWLVDCTVVRSAANKDCMVIVIWLSSLFTLFVPGCLTTSGGGDILVFSHNQEVTIMNDESFAELYQNIQRAVFPAYKAIYGQTNTAVGDRNSAKMHSYMLLILEIYIAEYREKHKKPFMKLAGDSAMRHAILSKYHYSFDVLNTLTLQQMVFALLEDLHLDNFWIISKRYLTELKLHPDLSSIDWSLKINWNLGDGADYLLKADTE
;
A
#
# COMPACT_ATOMS: atom_id res chain seq x y z
N MET A 1 -7.35 20.59 35.85
CA MET A 1 -8.15 19.58 35.14
C MET A 1 -8.78 20.30 33.96
N PHE A 2 -8.33 20.03 32.73
CA PHE A 2 -8.89 20.62 31.52
C PHE A 2 -9.36 19.47 30.65
N VAL A 3 -10.67 19.38 30.40
CA VAL A 3 -11.26 18.40 29.50
C VAL A 3 -11.57 19.15 28.20
N LYS A 4 -10.97 18.73 27.09
CA LYS A 4 -11.35 19.16 25.74
C LYS A 4 -11.99 17.96 25.05
N ASN A 5 -13.28 18.08 24.72
CA ASN A 5 -14.02 17.08 23.96
C ASN A 5 -13.63 17.14 22.49
N CYS A 6 -13.13 16.04 21.95
CA CYS A 6 -13.16 15.76 20.52
C CYS A 6 -14.30 14.75 20.28
N GLY A 7 -15.24 15.11 19.39
CA GLY A 7 -16.36 14.26 19.03
C GLY A 7 -15.93 13.00 18.26
N TRP A 8 -16.72 11.94 18.43
CA TRP A 8 -16.53 10.54 18.00
C TRP A 8 -15.72 9.64 18.97
N LEU A 9 -16.46 9.13 19.98
CA LEU A 9 -16.35 7.82 20.65
C LEU A 9 -14.95 7.29 21.07
N VAL A 10 -14.06 8.18 21.54
CA VAL A 10 -12.95 7.79 22.42
C VAL A 10 -12.80 8.86 23.50
N ASP A 11 -13.19 8.53 24.74
CA ASP A 11 -12.92 9.39 25.90
C ASP A 11 -11.43 9.28 26.28
N CYS A 12 -10.61 10.18 25.72
CA CYS A 12 -9.21 10.31 26.10
C CYS A 12 -9.10 11.14 27.38
N THR A 13 -8.86 10.48 28.52
CA THR A 13 -8.57 11.18 29.78
C THR A 13 -7.05 11.28 29.96
N VAL A 14 -6.52 12.51 29.91
CA VAL A 14 -5.13 12.77 30.24
C VAL A 14 -5.00 12.93 31.76
N VAL A 15 -4.37 11.95 32.41
CA VAL A 15 -4.05 12.02 33.85
C VAL A 15 -2.57 12.37 34.00
N ARG A 16 -2.27 13.56 34.54
CA ARG A 16 -0.90 13.91 34.94
C ARG A 16 -0.63 13.33 36.32
N SER A 17 0.40 12.50 36.44
CA SER A 17 0.90 12.04 37.73
C SER A 17 1.56 13.19 38.49
N ALA A 18 1.27 13.32 39.78
CA ALA A 18 1.84 14.35 40.64
C ALA A 18 3.30 14.09 41.04
N ALA A 19 3.86 12.92 40.70
CA ALA A 19 5.17 12.48 41.19
C ALA A 19 6.35 12.74 40.24
N ASN A 20 6.11 13.03 38.94
CA ASN A 20 7.21 13.31 38.01
C ASN A 20 6.71 14.15 36.83
N LYS A 21 7.36 15.29 36.56
CA LYS A 21 6.82 16.31 35.63
C LYS A 21 6.93 15.95 34.15
N ASP A 22 7.65 14.87 33.80
CA ASP A 22 8.02 14.57 32.41
C ASP A 22 7.44 13.26 31.85
N CYS A 23 6.45 12.65 32.51
CA CYS A 23 5.80 11.44 32.00
C CYS A 23 4.34 11.71 31.63
N MET A 24 4.04 11.60 30.33
CA MET A 24 2.68 11.64 29.81
C MET A 24 2.17 10.22 29.64
N VAL A 25 1.15 9.85 30.42
CA VAL A 25 0.47 8.56 30.31
C VAL A 25 -0.82 8.76 29.54
N ILE A 26 -1.01 8.01 28.45
CA ILE A 26 -2.24 8.00 27.66
C ILE A 26 -2.98 6.73 28.02
N VAL A 27 -4.19 6.88 28.56
CA VAL A 27 -5.09 5.76 28.86
C VAL A 27 -6.19 5.76 27.80
N ILE A 28 -6.31 4.66 27.05
CA ILE A 28 -7.36 4.47 26.05
C ILE A 28 -8.35 3.44 26.58
N TRP A 29 -9.62 3.81 26.64
CA TRP A 29 -10.70 2.91 27.05
C TRP A 29 -11.29 2.22 25.83
N LEU A 30 -11.13 0.89 25.75
CA LEU A 30 -11.90 0.02 24.86
C LEU A 30 -12.83 -0.83 25.74
N SER A 31 -14.09 -0.92 25.34
CA SER A 31 -15.26 -1.22 26.17
C SER A 31 -15.31 -2.59 26.86
N SER A 32 -14.23 -3.38 26.92
CA SER A 32 -14.15 -4.60 27.75
C SER A 32 -12.73 -5.07 28.11
N LEU A 33 -11.65 -4.32 27.83
CA LEU A 33 -10.30 -4.75 28.22
C LEU A 33 -9.44 -3.58 28.70
N PHE A 34 -8.87 -3.75 29.89
CA PHE A 34 -7.86 -2.85 30.46
C PHE A 34 -6.52 -3.13 29.77
N THR A 35 -5.93 -2.14 29.12
CA THR A 35 -4.53 -2.24 28.66
C THR A 35 -3.83 -0.92 28.96
N LEU A 36 -2.85 -0.97 29.86
CA LEU A 36 -2.08 0.18 30.31
C LEU A 36 -0.86 0.31 29.41
N PHE A 37 -0.81 1.37 28.61
CA PHE A 37 0.33 1.65 27.76
C PHE A 37 1.25 2.66 28.48
N VAL A 38 2.45 2.23 28.86
CA VAL A 38 3.50 3.09 29.40
C VAL A 38 4.65 3.10 28.39
N PRO A 39 4.82 4.13 27.57
CA PRO A 39 5.98 4.24 26.72
C PRO A 39 7.17 4.68 27.58
N GLY A 40 8.13 3.77 27.76
CA GLY A 40 9.52 4.09 28.10
C GLY A 40 9.78 4.59 29.52
N CYS A 41 9.93 3.67 30.47
CA CYS A 41 10.87 3.87 31.57
C CYS A 41 11.52 2.53 31.91
N LEU A 42 12.75 2.33 31.44
CA LEU A 42 13.59 1.20 31.78
C LEU A 42 14.08 1.35 33.22
N THR A 43 13.56 0.55 34.15
CA THR A 43 14.32 0.07 35.30
C THR A 43 14.02 -1.41 35.53
N THR A 44 15.08 -2.21 35.49
CA THR A 44 15.06 -3.66 35.72
C THR A 44 14.86 -3.99 37.19
N SER A 45 13.88 -4.82 37.54
CA SER A 45 13.94 -5.76 38.66
C SER A 45 12.64 -6.56 38.76
N GLY A 46 12.73 -7.89 38.63
CA GLY A 46 11.76 -8.82 39.21
C GLY A 46 10.66 -9.34 38.29
N GLY A 47 10.95 -10.47 37.64
CA GLY A 47 10.04 -11.60 37.39
C GLY A 47 8.60 -11.29 36.99
N GLY A 48 8.36 -11.19 35.68
CA GLY A 48 7.04 -11.23 35.08
C GLY A 48 7.16 -11.14 33.57
N ASP A 49 7.06 -12.28 32.89
CA ASP A 49 7.05 -12.33 31.43
C ASP A 49 5.82 -11.58 30.91
N ILE A 50 6.03 -10.34 30.49
CA ILE A 50 5.04 -9.60 29.70
C ILE A 50 5.22 -10.07 28.26
N LEU A 51 4.32 -10.96 27.81
CA LEU A 51 4.12 -11.25 26.40
C LEU A 51 3.55 -9.99 25.73
N VAL A 52 4.45 -9.13 25.27
CA VAL A 52 4.12 -8.07 24.31
C VAL A 52 3.83 -8.78 23.00
N PHE A 53 2.54 -9.00 22.70
CA PHE A 53 2.11 -9.23 21.33
C PHE A 53 2.23 -7.91 20.57
N SER A 54 3.48 -7.51 20.28
CA SER A 54 3.72 -6.71 19.10
C SER A 54 3.25 -7.59 17.97
N HIS A 55 2.15 -7.22 17.32
CA HIS A 55 1.88 -7.70 15.97
C HIS A 55 3.01 -7.12 15.11
N ASN A 56 4.20 -7.72 15.24
CA ASN A 56 5.24 -7.71 14.24
C ASN A 56 4.63 -8.49 13.08
N GLN A 57 3.73 -7.82 12.35
CA GLN A 57 3.45 -8.19 10.99
C GLN A 57 4.83 -8.14 10.35
N GLU A 58 5.37 -9.31 10.04
CA GLU A 58 6.56 -9.45 9.20
C GLU A 58 6.24 -8.66 7.94
N VAL A 59 6.67 -7.39 7.92
CA VAL A 59 6.65 -6.58 6.71
C VAL A 59 7.61 -7.31 5.82
N THR A 60 7.08 -8.13 4.92
CA THR A 60 7.83 -8.71 3.82
C THR A 60 8.51 -7.52 3.17
N ILE A 61 9.83 -7.43 3.33
CA ILE A 61 10.54 -6.16 3.17
C ILE A 61 10.57 -5.83 1.69
N MET A 62 9.53 -5.15 1.21
CA MET A 62 9.58 -4.41 -0.04
C MET A 62 10.66 -3.35 0.13
N ASN A 63 11.74 -3.47 -0.63
CA ASN A 63 12.83 -2.52 -0.62
C ASN A 63 12.84 -1.73 -1.94
N ASP A 64 13.59 -0.62 -1.95
CA ASP A 64 13.64 0.28 -3.10
C ASP A 64 14.23 -0.43 -4.35
N GLU A 65 15.08 -1.45 -4.16
CA GLU A 65 15.64 -2.25 -5.24
C GLU A 65 14.58 -3.13 -5.94
N SER A 66 13.74 -3.81 -5.18
CA SER A 66 12.60 -4.59 -5.69
C SER A 66 11.64 -3.73 -6.50
N PHE A 67 11.32 -2.52 -6.00
CA PHE A 67 10.47 -1.59 -6.75
C PHE A 67 11.11 -1.12 -8.05
N ALA A 68 12.42 -0.85 -8.04
CA ALA A 68 13.15 -0.48 -9.24
C ALA A 68 13.18 -1.60 -10.27
N GLU A 69 13.46 -2.84 -9.86
CA GLU A 69 13.47 -3.98 -10.76
C GLU A 69 12.08 -4.23 -11.36
N LEU A 70 11.05 -4.23 -10.52
CA LEU A 70 9.65 -4.34 -10.97
C LEU A 70 9.32 -3.27 -12.01
N TYR A 71 9.63 -2.01 -11.72
CA TYR A 71 9.32 -0.91 -12.61
C TYR A 71 10.05 -1.03 -13.96
N GLN A 72 11.32 -1.46 -13.97
CA GLN A 72 12.05 -1.71 -15.21
C GLN A 72 11.40 -2.82 -16.05
N ASN A 73 10.95 -3.90 -15.42
CA ASN A 73 10.30 -5.01 -16.12
C ASN A 73 8.94 -4.61 -16.69
N ILE A 74 8.14 -3.85 -15.93
CA ILE A 74 6.90 -3.23 -16.44
C ILE A 74 7.22 -2.35 -17.66
N GLN A 75 8.24 -1.48 -17.58
CA GLN A 75 8.62 -0.61 -18.70
C GLN A 75 9.04 -1.42 -19.93
N ARG A 76 9.81 -2.51 -19.77
CA ARG A 76 10.17 -3.40 -20.89
C ARG A 76 8.94 -4.03 -21.56
N ALA A 77 7.91 -4.36 -20.77
CA ALA A 77 6.66 -4.94 -21.29
C ALA A 77 5.75 -3.91 -21.98
N VAL A 78 5.70 -2.67 -21.48
CA VAL A 78 4.78 -1.62 -21.93
C VAL A 78 5.31 -0.86 -23.15
N PHE A 79 6.61 -0.53 -23.17
CA PHE A 79 7.19 0.33 -24.22
C PHE A 79 6.94 -0.17 -25.66
N PRO A 80 7.08 -1.48 -25.97
CA PRO A 80 6.80 -2.00 -27.30
C PRO A 80 5.36 -1.73 -27.79
N ALA A 81 4.38 -1.74 -26.89
CA ALA A 81 2.97 -1.49 -27.23
C ALA A 81 2.75 -0.05 -27.72
N TYR A 82 3.56 0.90 -27.23
CA TYR A 82 3.59 2.29 -27.66
C TYR A 82 4.52 2.56 -28.84
N LYS A 83 5.07 1.50 -29.45
CA LYS A 83 6.13 1.56 -30.49
C LYS A 83 7.36 2.33 -30.00
N ALA A 84 7.57 2.39 -28.69
CA ALA A 84 8.67 3.07 -28.04
C ALA A 84 9.80 2.08 -27.71
N ILE A 85 11.04 2.56 -27.68
CA ILE A 85 12.20 1.75 -27.28
C ILE A 85 12.59 2.08 -25.85
N TYR A 86 12.59 1.05 -25.00
CA TYR A 86 13.04 1.18 -23.61
C TYR A 86 14.55 1.49 -23.56
N GLY A 87 14.96 2.38 -22.65
CA GLY A 87 16.37 2.74 -22.44
C GLY A 87 16.99 3.72 -23.45
N GLN A 88 16.34 4.04 -24.58
CA GLN A 88 16.85 5.02 -25.55
C GLN A 88 16.22 6.39 -25.36
N THR A 89 17.01 7.45 -25.12
CA THR A 89 16.48 8.81 -24.86
C THR A 89 16.28 9.67 -26.10
N ASN A 90 16.93 9.35 -27.23
CA ASN A 90 17.10 10.28 -28.35
C ASN A 90 16.36 9.86 -29.63
N THR A 91 15.47 8.87 -29.56
CA THR A 91 14.69 8.42 -30.70
C THR A 91 13.30 9.05 -30.68
N ALA A 92 12.88 9.63 -31.81
CA ALA A 92 11.53 10.15 -32.03
C ALA A 92 10.49 9.04 -32.32
N VAL A 93 10.82 7.79 -31.97
CA VAL A 93 10.03 6.62 -32.33
C VAL A 93 9.06 6.29 -31.19
N GLY A 94 7.76 6.31 -31.50
CA GLY A 94 6.69 5.97 -30.57
C GLY A 94 6.38 7.03 -29.52
N ASP A 95 5.37 6.76 -28.69
CA ASP A 95 4.97 7.65 -27.60
C ASP A 95 5.57 7.18 -26.27
N ARG A 96 6.76 7.69 -25.99
CA ARG A 96 7.52 7.35 -24.79
C ARG A 96 6.92 7.93 -23.51
N ASN A 97 6.24 9.06 -23.59
CA ASN A 97 5.64 9.70 -22.42
C ASN A 97 4.43 8.88 -21.98
N SER A 98 3.56 8.50 -22.91
CA SER A 98 2.43 7.61 -22.62
C SER A 98 2.89 6.23 -22.16
N ALA A 99 3.97 5.68 -22.73
CA ALA A 99 4.54 4.42 -22.25
C ALA A 99 5.04 4.51 -20.80
N LYS A 100 5.76 5.58 -20.44
CA LYS A 100 6.22 5.82 -19.06
C LYS A 100 5.04 5.99 -18.11
N MET A 101 4.05 6.77 -18.49
CA MET A 101 2.87 7.05 -17.66
C MET A 101 2.04 5.78 -17.44
N HIS A 102 1.82 4.97 -18.47
CA HIS A 102 1.15 3.67 -18.35
C HIS A 102 1.97 2.72 -17.45
N SER A 103 3.28 2.65 -17.64
CA SER A 103 4.16 1.84 -16.78
C SER A 103 4.08 2.25 -15.31
N TYR A 104 4.02 3.56 -15.04
CA TYR A 104 3.88 4.08 -13.68
C TYR A 104 2.55 3.72 -13.04
N MET A 105 1.45 3.81 -13.78
CA MET A 105 0.15 3.38 -13.28
C MET A 105 0.11 1.89 -12.95
N LEU A 106 0.71 1.04 -13.79
CA LEU A 106 0.82 -0.39 -13.50
C LEU A 106 1.66 -0.64 -12.24
N LEU A 107 2.77 0.09 -12.07
CA LEU A 107 3.58 -0.01 -10.86
C LEU A 107 2.75 0.33 -9.61
N ILE A 108 2.00 1.44 -9.63
CA ILE A 108 1.10 1.81 -8.52
C ILE A 108 0.11 0.67 -8.22
N LEU A 109 -0.48 0.06 -9.26
CA LEU A 109 -1.43 -1.03 -9.10
C LEU A 109 -0.80 -2.28 -8.49
N GLU A 110 0.41 -2.68 -8.93
CA GLU A 110 1.13 -3.81 -8.35
C GLU A 110 1.46 -3.58 -6.87
N ILE A 111 1.95 -2.39 -6.53
CA ILE A 111 2.22 -1.99 -5.13
C ILE A 111 0.93 -2.03 -4.31
N TYR A 112 -0.15 -1.46 -4.85
CA TYR A 112 -1.44 -1.44 -4.18
C TYR A 112 -1.95 -2.85 -3.91
N ILE A 113 -1.88 -3.73 -4.91
CA ILE A 113 -2.27 -5.13 -4.77
C ILE A 113 -1.43 -5.83 -3.70
N ALA A 114 -0.11 -5.64 -3.71
CA ALA A 114 0.78 -6.24 -2.71
C ALA A 114 0.46 -5.78 -1.28
N GLU A 115 0.33 -4.47 -1.06
CA GLU A 115 -0.04 -3.93 0.26
C GLU A 115 -1.45 -4.36 0.68
N TYR A 116 -2.40 -4.39 -0.25
CA TYR A 116 -3.77 -4.82 0.04
C TYR A 116 -3.81 -6.29 0.47
N ARG A 117 -3.04 -7.16 -0.21
CA ARG A 117 -2.91 -8.58 0.13
C ARG A 117 -2.33 -8.78 1.52
N GLU A 118 -1.29 -8.03 1.88
CA GLU A 118 -0.70 -8.12 3.21
C GLU A 118 -1.67 -7.66 4.30
N LYS A 119 -2.44 -6.58 4.07
CA LYS A 119 -3.47 -6.10 5.00
C LYS A 119 -4.64 -7.09 5.17
N HIS A 120 -4.98 -7.84 4.12
CA HIS A 120 -6.15 -8.73 4.08
C HIS A 120 -5.78 -10.20 3.96
N LYS A 121 -4.57 -10.58 4.40
CA LYS A 121 -4.05 -11.94 4.29
C LYS A 121 -4.97 -12.90 5.05
N LYS A 122 -5.66 -13.77 4.32
CA LYS A 122 -6.50 -14.83 4.89
C LYS A 122 -5.83 -16.19 4.66
N PRO A 123 -5.80 -17.10 5.65
CA PRO A 123 -5.14 -18.39 5.52
C PRO A 123 -5.63 -19.24 4.34
N PHE A 124 -6.90 -19.07 3.95
CA PHE A 124 -7.58 -19.94 2.99
C PHE A 124 -7.83 -19.28 1.63
N MET A 125 -7.42 -18.02 1.43
CA MET A 125 -7.71 -17.28 0.20
C MET A 125 -6.50 -16.48 -0.25
N LYS A 126 -5.91 -16.89 -1.39
CA LYS A 126 -4.87 -16.14 -2.08
C LYS A 126 -5.54 -15.14 -3.02
N LEU A 127 -5.52 -13.87 -2.64
CA LEU A 127 -5.89 -12.78 -3.53
C LEU A 127 -4.67 -12.48 -4.41
N ALA A 128 -4.78 -12.60 -5.73
CA ALA A 128 -3.72 -12.27 -6.67
C ALA A 128 -4.27 -11.41 -7.81
N GLY A 129 -3.44 -10.51 -8.34
CA GLY A 129 -3.76 -9.71 -9.51
C GLY A 129 -5.11 -8.99 -9.45
N ASP A 130 -5.92 -9.16 -10.49
CA ASP A 130 -7.24 -8.56 -10.64
C ASP A 130 -8.22 -8.96 -9.52
N SER A 131 -8.10 -10.16 -8.98
CA SER A 131 -8.96 -10.67 -7.91
C SER A 131 -8.77 -9.90 -6.61
N ALA A 132 -7.56 -9.40 -6.35
CA ALA A 132 -7.30 -8.53 -5.20
C ALA A 132 -8.02 -7.17 -5.35
N MET A 133 -7.98 -6.58 -6.55
CA MET A 133 -8.69 -5.33 -6.84
C MET A 133 -10.22 -5.52 -6.73
N ARG A 134 -10.75 -6.61 -7.30
CA ARG A 134 -12.18 -6.95 -7.18
C ARG A 134 -12.59 -7.12 -5.73
N HIS A 135 -11.76 -7.78 -4.91
CA HIS A 135 -12.01 -7.92 -3.47
C HIS A 135 -11.97 -6.57 -2.74
N ALA A 136 -11.07 -5.67 -3.11
CA ALA A 136 -11.01 -4.31 -2.57
C ALA A 136 -12.31 -3.53 -2.88
N ILE A 137 -12.76 -3.56 -4.13
CA ILE A 137 -14.00 -2.90 -4.57
C ILE A 137 -15.22 -3.52 -3.88
N LEU A 138 -15.29 -4.85 -3.80
CA LEU A 138 -16.35 -5.56 -3.06
C LEU A 138 -16.41 -5.11 -1.61
N SER A 139 -15.25 -4.98 -0.96
CA SER A 139 -15.15 -4.61 0.46
C SER A 139 -15.55 -3.15 0.70
N LYS A 140 -15.24 -2.24 -0.24
CA LYS A 140 -15.50 -0.80 -0.12
C LYS A 140 -16.92 -0.40 -0.53
N TYR A 141 -17.44 -0.98 -1.62
CA TYR A 141 -18.70 -0.56 -2.25
C TYR A 141 -19.83 -1.59 -2.14
N HIS A 142 -19.54 -2.80 -1.67
CA HIS A 142 -20.52 -3.88 -1.52
C HIS A 142 -21.31 -4.21 -2.81
N TYR A 143 -20.67 -4.07 -3.97
CA TYR A 143 -21.27 -4.46 -5.24
C TYR A 143 -21.54 -5.96 -5.33
N SER A 144 -22.52 -6.35 -6.15
CA SER A 144 -22.78 -7.76 -6.43
C SER A 144 -21.64 -8.37 -7.26
N PHE A 145 -21.46 -9.68 -7.12
CA PHE A 145 -20.45 -10.41 -7.89
C PHE A 145 -20.64 -10.29 -9.41
N ASP A 146 -21.89 -10.26 -9.88
CA ASP A 146 -22.19 -10.07 -11.30
C ASP A 146 -21.64 -8.75 -11.82
N VAL A 147 -21.86 -7.65 -11.07
CA VAL A 147 -21.33 -6.33 -11.42
C VAL A 147 -19.81 -6.36 -11.39
N LEU A 148 -19.22 -6.89 -10.31
CA LEU A 148 -17.78 -6.95 -10.16
C LEU A 148 -17.09 -7.69 -11.30
N ASN A 149 -17.64 -8.83 -11.74
CA ASN A 149 -17.06 -9.63 -12.83
C ASN A 149 -17.11 -8.93 -14.19
N THR A 150 -18.05 -8.00 -14.39
CA THR A 150 -18.15 -7.21 -15.64
C THR A 150 -17.25 -5.98 -15.68
N LEU A 151 -16.66 -5.58 -14.54
CA LEU A 151 -15.81 -4.39 -14.50
C LEU A 151 -14.53 -4.58 -15.34
N THR A 152 -14.27 -3.61 -16.21
CA THR A 152 -12.99 -3.49 -16.91
C THR A 152 -11.92 -2.98 -15.98
N LEU A 153 -10.64 -3.17 -16.32
CA LEU A 153 -9.53 -2.64 -15.53
C LEU A 153 -9.65 -1.13 -15.31
N GLN A 154 -9.96 -0.37 -16.36
CA GLN A 154 -10.16 1.07 -16.27
C GLN A 154 -11.24 1.44 -15.24
N GLN A 155 -12.36 0.70 -15.23
CA GLN A 155 -13.45 0.94 -14.27
C GLN A 155 -13.00 0.59 -12.84
N MET A 156 -12.22 -0.48 -12.66
CA MET A 156 -11.66 -0.83 -11.35
C MET A 156 -10.68 0.23 -10.83
N VAL A 157 -9.79 0.75 -11.70
CA VAL A 157 -8.87 1.84 -11.36
C VAL A 157 -9.64 3.10 -10.97
N PHE A 158 -10.68 3.44 -11.73
CA PHE A 158 -11.53 4.60 -11.44
C PHE A 158 -12.24 4.46 -10.08
N ALA A 159 -12.76 3.28 -9.76
CA ALA A 159 -13.39 3.01 -8.47
C ALA A 159 -12.40 3.11 -7.29
N LEU A 160 -11.12 2.82 -7.52
CA LEU A 160 -10.08 2.84 -6.50
C LEU A 160 -9.24 4.12 -6.51
N LEU A 161 -9.62 5.16 -7.26
CA LEU A 161 -8.78 6.34 -7.49
C LEU A 161 -8.35 7.03 -6.17
N GLU A 162 -9.25 7.10 -5.19
CA GLU A 162 -8.93 7.62 -3.86
C GLU A 162 -7.91 6.74 -3.14
N ASP A 163 -8.06 5.42 -3.22
CA ASP A 163 -7.17 4.46 -2.54
C ASP A 163 -5.79 4.41 -3.19
N LEU A 164 -5.68 4.75 -4.48
CA LEU A 164 -4.44 4.87 -5.24
C LEU A 164 -3.70 6.19 -5.03
N HIS A 165 -4.20 7.07 -4.15
CA HIS A 165 -3.47 8.28 -3.75
C HIS A 165 -2.19 7.93 -2.99
N LEU A 166 -1.09 8.64 -3.25
CA LEU A 166 0.23 8.37 -2.65
C LEU A 166 0.24 8.35 -1.11
N ASP A 167 -0.70 9.06 -0.48
CA ASP A 167 -0.82 9.11 0.98
C ASP A 167 -1.35 7.82 1.61
N ASN A 168 -1.95 6.92 0.82
CA ASN A 168 -2.54 5.68 1.32
C ASN A 168 -1.59 4.47 1.30
N PHE A 169 -0.41 4.64 0.68
CA PHE A 169 0.63 3.63 0.62
C PHE A 169 1.52 3.61 1.87
N TRP A 170 2.22 2.51 2.07
CA TRP A 170 3.26 2.43 3.10
C TRP A 170 4.39 3.43 2.85
N ILE A 171 5.08 3.81 3.93
CA ILE A 171 6.12 4.86 3.90
C ILE A 171 7.20 4.57 2.85
N ILE A 172 7.62 3.31 2.71
CA ILE A 172 8.66 2.90 1.76
C ILE A 172 8.16 3.05 0.32
N SER A 173 6.99 2.49 0.01
CA SER A 173 6.34 2.62 -1.30
C SER A 173 6.12 4.08 -1.69
N LYS A 174 5.61 4.89 -0.74
CA LYS A 174 5.40 6.33 -0.93
C LYS A 174 6.70 7.06 -1.25
N ARG A 175 7.79 6.77 -0.51
CA ARG A 175 9.11 7.36 -0.75
C ARG A 175 9.56 7.06 -2.18
N TYR A 176 9.55 5.79 -2.57
CA TYR A 176 9.96 5.38 -3.91
C TYR A 176 9.11 6.04 -5.01
N LEU A 177 7.79 6.01 -4.87
CA LEU A 177 6.86 6.60 -5.84
C LEU A 177 7.01 8.13 -5.96
N THR A 178 7.42 8.81 -4.90
CA THR A 178 7.67 10.26 -4.90
C THR A 178 8.98 10.61 -5.60
N GLU A 179 9.99 9.72 -5.53
CA GLU A 179 11.27 9.90 -6.21
C GLU A 179 11.18 9.69 -7.73
N LEU A 180 10.15 8.97 -8.20
CA LEU A 180 9.88 8.78 -9.61
C LEU A 180 9.46 10.11 -10.27
N LYS A 181 10.40 10.76 -10.94
CA LYS A 181 10.16 11.96 -11.75
C LYS A 181 9.37 11.62 -13.01
N LEU A 182 8.05 11.80 -12.97
CA LEU A 182 7.21 11.82 -14.16
C LEU A 182 7.19 13.21 -14.76
N HIS A 183 7.20 13.30 -16.09
CA HIS A 183 6.93 14.58 -16.73
C HIS A 183 5.45 14.92 -16.57
N PRO A 184 5.12 16.18 -16.21
CA PRO A 184 3.75 16.62 -15.97
C PRO A 184 2.91 16.72 -17.25
N ASP A 185 3.50 16.45 -18.42
CA ASP A 185 2.75 16.38 -19.66
C ASP A 185 1.71 15.25 -19.55
N LEU A 186 0.45 15.68 -19.62
CA LEU A 186 -0.75 14.84 -19.58
C LEU A 186 -0.76 13.89 -20.78
N SER A 187 0.01 12.82 -20.67
CA SER A 187 0.01 11.73 -21.61
C SER A 187 -1.21 10.86 -21.32
N SER A 188 -2.08 10.71 -22.32
CA SER A 188 -3.28 9.89 -22.18
C SER A 188 -2.90 8.42 -22.16
N ILE A 189 -3.25 7.72 -21.08
CA ILE A 189 -3.10 6.27 -21.00
C ILE A 189 -4.24 5.60 -21.76
N ASP A 190 -3.88 4.79 -22.75
CA ASP A 190 -4.82 3.88 -23.39
C ASP A 190 -4.88 2.57 -22.59
N TRP A 191 -5.90 2.45 -21.74
CA TRP A 191 -6.17 1.25 -20.94
C TRP A 191 -6.63 0.05 -21.77
N SER A 192 -7.02 0.26 -23.03
CA SER A 192 -7.40 -0.81 -23.95
C SER A 192 -6.21 -1.39 -24.72
N LEU A 193 -5.05 -0.75 -24.61
CA LEU A 193 -3.84 -1.18 -25.28
C LEU A 193 -3.38 -2.54 -24.75
N LYS A 194 -3.26 -3.51 -25.65
CA LYS A 194 -2.77 -4.85 -25.30
C LYS A 194 -1.27 -4.78 -25.02
N ILE A 195 -0.93 -4.79 -23.74
CA ILE A 195 0.45 -4.87 -23.24
C ILE A 195 0.80 -6.30 -22.85
N ASN A 196 2.10 -6.63 -22.83
CA ASN A 196 2.59 -7.94 -22.41
C ASN A 196 2.88 -7.98 -20.90
N TRP A 197 1.91 -7.58 -20.09
CA TRP A 197 1.98 -7.57 -18.64
C TRP A 197 0.61 -7.92 -18.06
N ASN A 198 0.54 -8.86 -17.12
CA ASN A 198 -0.68 -9.14 -16.38
C ASN A 198 -0.55 -8.58 -14.96
N LEU A 199 -1.62 -7.98 -14.46
CA LEU A 199 -1.63 -7.51 -13.08
C LEU A 199 -1.48 -8.67 -12.11
N GLY A 200 -0.52 -8.56 -11.19
CA GLY A 200 -0.13 -9.61 -10.27
C GLY A 200 1.16 -10.33 -10.66
N ASP A 201 1.66 -10.17 -11.90
CA ASP A 201 2.97 -10.68 -12.32
C ASP A 201 4.10 -9.98 -11.53
N GLY A 202 3.83 -8.81 -10.94
CA GLY A 202 4.75 -8.10 -10.07
C GLY A 202 4.95 -8.76 -8.70
N ALA A 203 4.12 -9.73 -8.33
CA ALA A 203 4.17 -10.36 -7.00
C ALA A 203 5.54 -11.00 -6.71
N ASP A 204 6.20 -11.59 -7.71
CA ASP A 204 7.50 -12.26 -7.55
C ASP A 204 8.65 -11.29 -7.22
N TYR A 205 8.48 -10.00 -7.53
CA TYR A 205 9.45 -8.95 -7.23
C TYR A 205 9.22 -8.34 -5.84
N LEU A 206 7.96 -8.29 -5.41
CA LEU A 206 7.53 -7.63 -4.18
C LEU A 206 7.48 -8.58 -2.98
N LEU A 207 7.19 -9.85 -3.25
CA LEU A 207 7.32 -10.94 -2.30
C LEU A 207 8.68 -11.56 -2.58
N LYS A 208 9.64 -11.42 -1.65
CA LYS A 208 10.80 -12.30 -1.70
C LYS A 208 10.24 -13.72 -1.76
N ALA A 209 10.65 -14.48 -2.77
CA ALA A 209 10.43 -15.92 -2.76
C ALA A 209 10.84 -16.40 -1.37
N ASP A 210 9.92 -17.05 -0.67
CA ASP A 210 10.28 -17.89 0.46
C ASP A 210 11.16 -18.98 -0.16
N THR A 211 12.46 -18.69 -0.33
CA THR A 211 13.47 -19.70 -0.61
C THR A 211 13.53 -20.56 0.63
N GLU A 212 12.83 -21.70 0.57
CA GLU A 212 13.06 -22.88 1.41
C GLU A 212 14.55 -23.22 1.53
#